data_AF-A0A0R2GP84-F1
#
_entry.id   AF-A0A0R2GP84-F1
#
_cell.length_a   1.000
_cell.length_b   1.000
_cell.length_c   1.000
_cell.angle_alpha   90.00
_cell.angle_beta   90.00
_cell.angle_gamma   90.00
#
_symmetry.space_group_name_H-M   'P 1'
#
loop_
_entity.id
_entity.type
_entity.pdbx_description
1 polymer ?
#
loop_
_entity_poly.entity_id
_entity_poly.type
_entity_poly.pdbx_seq_one_letter_code
_entity_poly.pdbx_strand_id
1 'polypeptide(L)'
;MYQNCTTGQLQLALQYELTVPADHIVNLINDFVNSLPVEALTAAGGHNSRTGRPAVHPSVLLKAILYGYSRRQFSGRKIELMMKENLPMMWLVQQQIFSYHTINSFITSPKTGELLKRIFIQFTGQLRDLGLISSDALFIDGTKIEANANKYSFVWRRATTKFQQKLEDKLGQFYDELMANDIKPAIEREEAKTMAGAAKMSTALEQKLDSLDAKIDQEPRVIKGGSANKRKRRTVRKLARKLKQDYLPRLKKYHDQMATFGNRNSYSKTDPEATFMRMKEDPMLNGQLKAGYNVQIATNNQ
;
A
#
# COMPACT_ATOMS: atom_id res chain seq x y z
N MET A 1 14.93 -8.34 64.03
CA MET A 1 16.04 -7.51 63.52
C MET A 1 15.65 -7.04 62.13
N TYR A 2 15.58 -5.72 61.90
CA TYR A 2 15.36 -5.17 60.56
C TYR A 2 16.70 -5.05 59.83
N GLN A 3 16.73 -5.28 58.52
CA GLN A 3 17.91 -5.01 57.71
C GLN A 3 18.20 -3.50 57.72
N ASN A 4 19.46 -3.14 57.95
CA ASN A 4 19.92 -1.75 57.89
C ASN A 4 19.80 -1.25 56.44
N CYS A 5 18.81 -0.37 56.19
CA CYS A 5 18.61 0.30 54.90
C CYS A 5 19.42 1.60 54.83
N THR A 6 20.75 1.51 54.94
CA THR A 6 21.64 2.68 54.80
C THR A 6 22.06 2.89 53.35
N THR A 7 21.58 3.96 52.73
CA THR A 7 22.01 4.37 51.38
C THR A 7 23.40 4.99 51.46
N GLY A 8 24.38 4.48 50.69
CA GLY A 8 25.76 5.00 50.66
C GLY A 8 26.85 4.05 51.16
N GLN A 9 26.51 2.81 51.54
CA GLN A 9 27.50 1.76 51.79
C GLN A 9 28.09 1.22 50.47
N LEU A 10 29.39 0.95 50.48
CA LEU A 10 30.07 0.20 49.41
C LEU A 10 29.44 -1.19 49.30
N GLN A 11 28.72 -1.43 48.21
CA GLN A 11 28.17 -2.73 47.87
C GLN A 11 29.12 -3.44 46.92
N LEU A 12 29.40 -4.71 47.21
CA LEU A 12 30.13 -5.59 46.31
C LEU A 12 29.25 -5.84 45.07
N ALA A 13 29.68 -5.36 43.91
CA ALA A 13 29.03 -5.70 42.65
C ALA A 13 29.35 -7.16 42.31
N LEU A 14 28.48 -8.09 42.72
CA LEU A 14 28.56 -9.48 42.31
C LEU A 14 28.21 -9.57 40.81
N GLN A 15 29.14 -10.09 40.02
CA GLN A 15 28.89 -10.42 38.61
C GLN A 15 28.06 -11.71 38.59
N TYR A 16 26.75 -11.57 38.38
CA TYR A 16 25.88 -12.72 38.19
C TYR A 16 25.85 -13.10 36.71
N GLU A 17 26.06 -14.39 36.44
CA GLU A 17 25.81 -14.94 35.11
C GLU A 17 24.31 -15.20 34.96
N LEU A 18 23.70 -14.57 33.96
CA LEU A 18 22.32 -14.87 33.58
C LEU A 18 22.31 -16.26 32.94
N THR A 19 21.51 -17.17 33.49
CA THR A 19 21.30 -18.50 32.93
C THR A 19 19.83 -18.69 32.60
N VAL A 20 19.58 -19.48 31.56
CA VAL A 20 18.23 -19.82 31.09
C VAL A 20 18.15 -21.36 31.03
N PRO A 21 17.02 -21.98 31.42
CA PRO A 21 16.84 -23.43 31.29
C PRO A 21 17.08 -23.91 29.86
N ALA A 22 17.66 -25.11 29.70
CA ALA A 22 18.01 -25.66 28.39
C ALA A 22 16.79 -25.85 27.47
N ASP A 23 15.63 -26.16 28.04
CA ASP A 23 14.34 -26.36 27.38
C ASP A 23 13.58 -25.05 27.08
N HIS A 24 14.11 -23.90 27.48
CA HIS A 24 13.43 -22.64 27.25
C HIS A 24 13.48 -22.22 25.77
N ILE A 25 12.36 -21.70 25.25
CA ILE A 25 12.18 -21.25 23.85
C ILE A 25 13.27 -20.27 23.35
N VAL A 26 13.91 -19.56 24.27
CA VAL A 26 14.96 -18.59 23.96
C VAL A 26 16.19 -19.25 23.35
N ASN A 27 16.51 -20.49 23.73
CA ASN A 27 17.60 -21.24 23.11
C ASN A 27 17.27 -21.57 21.66
N LEU A 28 16.05 -22.06 21.39
CA LEU A 28 15.58 -22.30 20.02
C LEU A 28 15.65 -21.03 19.16
N ILE A 29 15.18 -19.89 19.69
CA ILE A 29 15.25 -18.61 18.97
C ILE A 29 16.70 -18.18 18.73
N ASN A 30 17.57 -18.35 19.73
CA ASN A 30 18.98 -18.01 19.62
C ASN A 30 19.66 -18.86 18.53
N ASP A 31 19.49 -20.17 18.57
CA ASP A 31 20.10 -21.13 17.65
C ASP A 31 19.57 -20.93 16.23
N PHE A 32 18.25 -20.72 16.09
CA PHE A 32 17.64 -20.40 14.81
C PHE A 32 18.24 -19.13 14.20
N VAL A 33 18.30 -18.02 14.95
CA VAL A 33 18.86 -16.77 14.44
C VAL A 33 20.36 -16.90 14.14
N ASN A 34 21.10 -17.68 14.92
CA ASN A 34 22.52 -17.93 14.67
C ASN A 34 22.76 -18.83 13.44
N SER A 35 21.78 -19.65 13.05
CA SER A 35 21.83 -20.47 11.82
C SER A 35 21.60 -19.66 10.54
N LEU A 36 21.19 -18.39 10.64
CA LEU A 36 20.93 -17.54 9.48
C LEU A 36 22.25 -17.02 8.88
N PRO A 37 22.37 -16.96 7.54
CA PRO A 37 23.56 -16.42 6.89
C PRO A 37 23.78 -14.94 7.26
N VAL A 38 25.01 -14.61 7.67
CA VAL A 38 25.38 -13.27 8.15
C VAL A 38 25.20 -12.22 7.06
N GLU A 39 25.37 -12.58 5.78
CA GLU A 39 25.17 -11.65 4.65
C GLU A 39 23.70 -11.21 4.55
N ALA A 40 22.74 -12.10 4.83
CA ALA A 40 21.33 -11.75 4.82
C ALA A 40 20.97 -10.80 5.97
N LEU A 41 21.55 -11.02 7.15
CA LEU A 41 21.33 -10.18 8.33
C LEU A 41 21.94 -8.79 8.16
N THR A 42 23.18 -8.71 7.69
CA THR A 42 23.91 -7.45 7.48
C THR A 42 23.31 -6.60 6.36
N ALA A 43 22.82 -7.22 5.27
CA ALA A 43 22.09 -6.52 4.22
C ALA A 43 20.81 -5.82 4.74
N ALA A 44 20.08 -6.48 5.65
CA ALA A 44 18.88 -5.92 6.28
C ALA A 44 19.18 -4.77 7.24
N GLY A 45 20.31 -4.87 7.94
CA GLY A 45 20.82 -3.84 8.85
C GLY A 45 21.17 -2.52 8.18
N GLY A 46 21.28 -2.47 6.85
CA GLY A 46 21.26 -1.23 6.09
C GLY A 46 22.36 -0.20 6.37
N HIS A 47 23.46 -0.57 7.05
CA HIS A 47 24.43 0.40 7.55
C HIS A 47 25.88 0.00 7.24
N ASN A 48 26.40 0.58 6.14
CA ASN A 48 27.82 0.66 5.80
C ASN A 48 28.37 2.09 6.10
N SER A 49 27.81 2.78 7.09
CA SER A 49 28.27 4.14 7.42
C SER A 49 29.64 4.08 8.09
N ARG A 50 30.66 4.64 7.44
CA ARG A 50 32.03 4.77 7.99
C ARG A 50 32.13 5.71 9.20
N THR A 51 31.07 6.49 9.49
CA THR A 51 31.04 7.53 10.52
C THR A 51 29.75 7.46 11.34
N GLY A 52 29.81 7.91 12.60
CA GLY A 52 28.67 7.92 13.55
C GLY A 52 28.70 6.78 14.57
N ARG A 53 27.63 6.66 15.37
CA ARG A 53 27.46 5.58 16.35
C ARG A 53 27.33 4.25 15.61
N PRO A 54 28.07 3.19 16.00
CA PRO A 54 27.94 1.86 15.39
C PRO A 54 26.48 1.39 15.40
N ALA A 55 26.05 0.83 14.27
CA ALA A 55 24.72 0.26 14.13
C ALA A 55 24.57 -0.99 15.02
N VAL A 56 23.35 -1.22 15.48
CA VAL A 56 23.00 -2.41 16.25
C VAL A 56 23.05 -3.64 15.33
N HIS A 57 23.62 -4.74 15.82
CA HIS A 57 23.66 -5.96 15.03
C HIS A 57 22.22 -6.50 14.80
N PRO A 58 21.78 -6.71 13.54
CA PRO A 58 20.40 -7.09 13.22
C PRO A 58 19.93 -8.38 13.89
N SER A 59 20.84 -9.32 14.17
CA SER A 59 20.50 -10.56 14.88
C SER A 59 19.94 -10.30 16.28
N VAL A 60 20.42 -9.29 17.01
CA VAL A 60 20.00 -9.00 18.38
C VAL A 60 18.58 -8.44 18.38
N LEU A 61 18.30 -7.50 17.46
CA LEU A 61 16.95 -6.96 17.28
C LEU A 61 15.97 -8.04 16.82
N LEU A 62 16.38 -8.90 15.88
CA LEU A 62 15.57 -10.02 15.41
C LEU A 62 15.23 -11.01 16.53
N LYS A 63 16.23 -11.40 17.35
CA LYS A 63 16.04 -12.25 18.53
C LYS A 63 15.02 -11.65 19.49
N ALA A 64 15.17 -10.36 19.81
CA ALA A 64 14.24 -9.66 20.72
C ALA A 64 12.81 -9.63 20.19
N ILE A 65 12.63 -9.39 18.89
CA ILE A 65 11.31 -9.34 18.25
C ILE A 65 10.66 -10.73 18.23
N LEU A 66 11.40 -11.76 17.80
CA LEU A 66 10.89 -13.14 17.78
C LEU A 66 10.46 -13.59 19.18
N TYR A 67 11.28 -13.31 20.20
CA TYR A 67 10.94 -13.66 21.57
C TYR A 67 9.75 -12.85 22.10
N GLY A 68 9.69 -11.55 21.85
CA GLY A 68 8.53 -10.71 22.22
C GLY A 68 7.23 -11.23 21.60
N TYR A 69 7.25 -11.59 20.32
CA TYR A 69 6.08 -12.08 19.60
C TYR A 69 5.65 -13.46 20.08
N SER A 70 6.60 -14.35 20.43
CA SER A 70 6.30 -15.65 21.06
C SER A 70 5.53 -15.49 22.38
N ARG A 71 5.72 -14.37 23.09
CA ARG A 71 5.02 -14.00 24.33
C ARG A 71 3.82 -13.08 24.11
N ARG A 72 3.32 -12.96 22.86
CA ARG A 72 2.20 -12.08 22.46
C ARG A 72 2.45 -10.59 22.76
N GLN A 73 3.71 -10.16 22.84
CA GLN A 73 4.08 -8.75 23.02
C GLN A 73 4.54 -8.15 21.70
N PHE A 74 3.62 -7.45 21.03
CA PHE A 74 3.87 -6.83 19.72
C PHE A 74 4.29 -5.35 19.80
N SER A 75 4.12 -4.72 20.96
CA SER A 75 4.44 -3.31 21.16
C SER A 75 5.93 -3.11 21.37
N GLY A 76 6.57 -2.27 20.57
CA GLY A 76 7.99 -1.93 20.72
C GLY A 76 8.32 -1.39 22.13
N ARG A 77 7.41 -0.64 22.77
CA ARG A 77 7.59 -0.17 24.16
C ARG A 77 7.58 -1.32 25.17
N LYS A 78 6.72 -2.32 24.96
CA LYS A 78 6.70 -3.51 25.83
C LYS A 78 7.93 -4.38 25.59
N ILE A 79 8.41 -4.49 24.35
CA ILE A 79 9.65 -5.21 24.04
C ILE A 79 10.85 -4.49 24.68
N GLU A 80 10.92 -3.16 24.62
CA GLU A 80 11.92 -2.37 25.34
C GLU A 80 11.86 -2.63 26.86
N LEU A 81 10.65 -2.69 27.44
CA LEU A 81 10.47 -3.01 28.86
C LEU A 81 10.95 -4.43 29.17
N MET A 82 10.66 -5.41 28.31
CA MET A 82 11.16 -6.78 28.45
C MET A 82 12.68 -6.83 28.47
N MET A 83 13.38 -6.00 27.69
CA MET A 83 14.85 -5.94 27.74
C MET A 83 15.40 -5.46 29.09
N LYS A 84 14.59 -4.75 29.89
CA LYS A 84 14.97 -4.23 31.21
C LYS A 84 14.58 -5.19 32.34
N GLU A 85 13.46 -5.89 32.20
CA GLU A 85 12.83 -6.61 33.32
C GLU A 85 12.77 -8.14 33.15
N ASN A 86 12.85 -8.65 31.91
CA ASN A 86 12.66 -10.07 31.64
C ASN A 86 14.00 -10.81 31.52
N LEU A 87 14.32 -11.67 32.49
CA LEU A 87 15.59 -12.42 32.54
C LEU A 87 15.92 -13.17 31.22
N PRO A 88 15.01 -13.96 30.61
CA PRO A 88 15.31 -14.59 29.32
C PRO A 88 15.55 -13.60 28.18
N MET A 89 14.84 -12.46 28.14
CA MET A 89 15.11 -11.41 27.15
C MET A 89 16.50 -10.82 27.37
N MET A 90 16.84 -10.47 28.61
CA MET A 90 18.14 -9.91 28.98
C MET A 90 19.28 -10.85 28.58
N TRP A 91 19.13 -12.15 28.82
CA TRP A 91 20.08 -13.16 28.35
C TRP A 91 20.21 -13.15 26.82
N LEU A 92 19.08 -13.18 26.11
CA LEU A 92 19.02 -13.28 24.66
C LEU A 92 19.65 -12.07 23.94
N VAL A 93 19.49 -10.87 24.51
CA VAL A 93 20.06 -9.63 23.96
C VAL A 93 21.38 -9.23 24.62
N GLN A 94 21.96 -10.11 25.46
CA GLN A 94 23.20 -9.85 26.19
C GLN A 94 23.17 -8.53 26.98
N GLN A 95 22.04 -8.28 27.65
CA GLN A 95 21.77 -7.09 28.46
C GLN A 95 21.82 -5.75 27.69
N GLN A 96 21.81 -5.80 26.36
CA GLN A 96 21.70 -4.60 25.52
C GLN A 96 20.25 -4.12 25.50
N ILE A 97 20.04 -2.83 25.81
CA ILE A 97 18.71 -2.23 25.81
C ILE A 97 18.59 -1.28 24.63
N PHE A 98 17.57 -1.50 23.80
CA PHE A 98 17.26 -0.65 22.66
C PHE A 98 15.97 0.11 22.88
N SER A 99 15.94 1.35 22.42
CA SER A 99 14.72 2.17 22.45
C SER A 99 13.64 1.56 21.56
N TYR A 100 12.37 1.77 21.90
CA TYR A 100 11.25 1.36 21.05
C TYR A 100 11.32 1.93 19.63
N HIS A 101 11.92 3.11 19.44
CA HIS A 101 12.14 3.69 18.11
C HIS A 101 13.07 2.82 17.26
N THR A 102 14.17 2.34 17.84
CA THR A 102 15.11 1.45 17.14
C THR A 102 14.43 0.15 16.71
N ILE A 103 13.63 -0.43 17.61
CA ILE A 103 12.87 -1.66 17.35
C ILE A 103 11.84 -1.42 16.23
N ASN A 104 11.05 -0.36 16.33
CA ASN A 104 10.01 -0.07 15.34
C ASN A 104 10.60 0.28 13.97
N SER A 105 11.70 1.04 13.93
CA SER A 105 12.40 1.36 12.68
C SER A 105 12.94 0.10 12.01
N PHE A 106 13.46 -0.85 12.78
CA PHE A 106 13.89 -2.14 12.24
C PHE A 106 12.69 -2.93 11.66
N ILE A 107 11.56 -3.00 12.37
CA ILE A 107 10.35 -3.71 11.91
C ILE A 107 9.78 -3.08 10.63
N THR A 108 9.75 -1.74 10.56
CA THR A 108 9.11 -1.00 9.46
C THR A 108 10.01 -0.89 8.22
N SER A 109 11.31 -1.18 8.36
CA SER A 109 12.26 -1.11 7.26
C SER A 109 11.88 -2.09 6.13
N PRO A 110 11.78 -1.63 4.87
CA PRO A 110 11.52 -2.51 3.72
C PRO A 110 12.52 -3.67 3.61
N LYS A 111 13.78 -3.43 3.98
CA LYS A 111 14.85 -4.43 3.95
C LYS A 111 14.60 -5.56 4.96
N THR A 112 14.04 -5.23 6.13
CA THR A 112 13.63 -6.23 7.13
C THR A 112 12.46 -7.06 6.62
N GLY A 113 11.54 -6.45 5.86
CA GLY A 113 10.46 -7.19 5.19
C GLY A 113 10.98 -8.25 4.21
N GLU A 114 12.02 -7.92 3.43
CA GLU A 114 12.69 -8.90 2.55
C GLU A 114 13.44 -9.97 3.34
N LEU A 115 14.13 -9.59 4.42
CA LEU A 115 14.80 -10.52 5.32
C LEU A 115 13.81 -11.52 5.93
N LEU A 116 12.68 -11.05 6.46
CA LEU A 116 11.64 -11.90 7.05
C LEU A 116 11.10 -12.92 6.05
N LYS A 117 10.92 -12.55 4.78
CA LYS A 117 10.53 -13.49 3.71
C LYS A 117 11.57 -14.59 3.52
N ARG A 118 12.86 -14.24 3.48
CA ARG A 118 13.95 -15.22 3.34
C ARG A 118 14.05 -16.13 4.55
N ILE A 119 13.99 -15.56 5.76
CA ILE A 119 13.98 -16.29 7.03
C ILE A 119 12.81 -17.27 7.06
N PHE A 120 11.62 -16.87 6.62
CA PHE A 120 10.46 -17.76 6.57
C PHE A 120 10.68 -18.96 5.63
N ILE A 121 11.27 -18.74 4.46
CA ILE A 121 11.63 -19.83 3.53
C ILE A 121 12.66 -20.77 4.16
N GLN A 122 13.70 -20.22 4.80
CA GLN A 122 14.72 -21.04 5.46
C GLN A 122 14.14 -21.84 6.64
N PHE A 123 13.31 -21.21 7.47
CA PHE A 123 12.63 -21.86 8.58
C PHE A 123 11.73 -22.99 8.11
N THR A 124 10.89 -22.75 7.11
CA THR A 124 10.03 -23.80 6.52
C THR A 124 10.84 -24.92 5.87
N GLY A 125 11.99 -24.59 5.26
CA GLY A 125 12.95 -25.59 4.77
C GLY A 125 13.51 -26.46 5.90
N GLN A 126 14.00 -25.85 6.99
CA GLN A 126 14.48 -26.58 8.17
C GLN A 126 13.40 -27.48 8.78
N LEU A 127 12.17 -27.00 8.87
CA LEU A 127 11.05 -27.81 9.36
C LEU A 127 10.74 -29.00 8.43
N ARG A 128 10.93 -28.86 7.12
CA ARG A 128 10.81 -29.96 6.16
C ARG A 128 11.95 -30.96 6.33
N ASP A 129 13.18 -30.49 6.46
CA ASP A 129 14.38 -31.34 6.63
C ASP A 129 14.30 -32.15 7.93
N LEU A 130 13.70 -31.58 8.98
CA LEU A 130 13.41 -32.25 10.25
C LEU A 130 12.16 -33.16 10.19
N GLY A 131 11.47 -33.25 9.06
CA GLY A 131 10.26 -34.05 8.89
C GLY A 131 9.03 -33.54 9.66
N LEU A 132 9.03 -32.29 10.12
CA LEU A 132 7.93 -31.69 10.88
C LEU A 132 6.80 -31.15 9.98
N ILE A 133 7.09 -30.87 8.71
CA ILE A 133 6.12 -30.43 7.70
C ILE A 133 6.17 -31.39 6.51
N SER A 134 5.02 -31.90 6.09
CA SER A 134 4.85 -32.69 4.86
C SER A 134 4.53 -31.78 3.67
N SER A 135 4.87 -32.21 2.45
CA SER A 135 4.50 -31.49 1.22
C SER A 135 3.21 -32.01 0.57
N ASP A 136 2.57 -33.01 1.18
CA ASP A 136 1.54 -33.82 0.52
C ASP A 136 0.17 -33.14 0.53
N ALA A 137 -0.16 -32.45 1.61
CA ALA A 137 -1.46 -31.78 1.79
C ALA A 137 -1.28 -30.35 2.31
N LEU A 138 -2.00 -29.41 1.69
CA LEU A 138 -2.10 -28.02 2.12
C LEU A 138 -3.55 -27.71 2.46
N PHE A 139 -3.82 -27.43 3.72
CA PHE A 139 -5.15 -27.02 4.18
C PHE A 139 -5.19 -25.50 4.20
N ILE A 140 -6.12 -24.89 3.46
CA ILE A 140 -6.27 -23.43 3.41
C ILE A 140 -7.59 -23.08 4.10
N ASP A 141 -7.51 -22.39 5.22
CA ASP A 141 -8.66 -21.77 5.85
C ASP A 141 -8.63 -20.25 5.63
N GLY A 142 -9.81 -19.64 5.57
CA GLY A 142 -9.98 -18.23 5.29
C GLY A 142 -10.97 -17.56 6.23
N THR A 143 -10.52 -16.53 6.93
CA THR A 143 -11.40 -15.67 7.73
C THR A 143 -11.62 -14.34 7.01
N LYS A 144 -12.89 -13.98 6.85
CA LYS A 144 -13.29 -12.68 6.29
C LYS A 144 -13.49 -11.69 7.41
N ILE A 145 -12.76 -10.59 7.36
CA ILE A 145 -12.78 -9.52 8.35
C ILE A 145 -13.42 -8.29 7.71
N GLU A 146 -14.44 -7.71 8.35
CA GLU A 146 -15.09 -6.49 7.87
C GLU A 146 -14.10 -5.33 7.97
N ALA A 147 -13.94 -4.57 6.89
CA ALA A 147 -13.08 -3.40 6.87
C ALA A 147 -13.78 -2.23 7.57
N ASN A 148 -13.02 -1.37 8.24
CA ASN A 148 -13.55 -0.10 8.75
C ASN A 148 -13.71 0.90 7.60
N ALA A 149 -14.72 0.68 6.77
CA ALA A 149 -14.99 1.45 5.57
C ALA A 149 -16.48 1.78 5.46
N ASN A 150 -16.80 2.83 4.69
CA ASN A 150 -18.20 3.20 4.48
C ASN A 150 -18.93 2.09 3.72
N LYS A 151 -20.01 1.57 4.33
CA LYS A 151 -20.83 0.47 3.84
C LYS A 151 -21.51 0.72 2.49
N TYR A 152 -21.55 1.97 2.02
CA TYR A 152 -22.27 2.36 0.80
C TYR A 152 -21.36 2.93 -0.29
N SER A 153 -20.04 2.86 -0.13
CA SER A 153 -19.08 3.57 -0.98
C SER A 153 -18.32 2.63 -1.94
N PHE A 154 -19.04 2.04 -2.90
CA PHE A 154 -18.48 1.03 -3.81
C PHE A 154 -17.98 1.60 -5.14
N VAL A 155 -16.94 0.98 -5.70
CA VAL A 155 -16.59 1.10 -7.11
C VAL A 155 -16.41 -0.29 -7.71
N TRP A 156 -17.09 -0.57 -8.81
CA TRP A 156 -17.12 -1.87 -9.48
C TRP A 156 -16.42 -1.80 -10.83
N ARG A 157 -15.46 -2.69 -11.09
CA ARG A 157 -14.71 -2.73 -12.35
C ARG A 157 -15.63 -2.87 -13.56
N ARG A 158 -16.65 -3.72 -13.47
CA ARG A 158 -17.63 -3.94 -14.54
C ARG A 158 -18.45 -2.68 -14.86
N ALA A 159 -18.80 -1.90 -13.84
CA ALA A 159 -19.51 -0.64 -14.06
C ALA A 159 -18.56 0.41 -14.67
N THR A 160 -17.36 0.55 -14.12
CA THR A 160 -16.35 1.49 -14.62
C THR A 160 -15.98 1.21 -16.08
N THR A 161 -15.68 -0.04 -16.44
CA THR A 161 -15.38 -0.46 -17.83
C THR A 161 -16.53 -0.09 -18.78
N LYS A 162 -17.78 -0.44 -18.42
CA LYS A 162 -18.96 -0.09 -19.21
C LYS A 162 -19.12 1.41 -19.42
N PHE A 163 -18.93 2.22 -18.36
CA PHE A 163 -19.07 3.68 -18.47
C PHE A 163 -17.90 4.35 -19.18
N GLN A 164 -16.71 3.76 -19.09
CA GLN A 164 -15.52 4.18 -19.84
C GLN A 164 -15.73 3.95 -21.33
N GLN A 165 -16.15 2.75 -21.77
CA GLN A 165 -16.47 2.47 -23.17
C GLN A 165 -17.53 3.43 -23.72
N LYS A 166 -18.60 3.67 -22.95
CA LYS A 166 -19.62 4.68 -23.34
C LYS A 166 -19.06 6.11 -23.47
N LEU A 167 -18.01 6.45 -22.73
CA LEU A 167 -17.35 7.75 -22.85
C LEU A 167 -16.45 7.79 -24.08
N GLU A 168 -15.73 6.70 -24.37
CA GLU A 168 -14.94 6.52 -25.58
C GLU A 168 -15.82 6.64 -26.84
N ASP A 169 -17.00 6.03 -26.86
CA ASP A 169 -17.98 6.19 -27.95
C ASP A 169 -18.42 7.65 -28.12
N LYS A 170 -18.69 8.34 -26.99
CA LYS A 170 -19.05 9.77 -26.99
C LYS A 170 -17.91 10.67 -27.46
N LEU A 171 -16.66 10.28 -27.20
CA LEU A 171 -15.48 10.98 -27.71
C LEU A 171 -15.32 10.77 -29.21
N GLY A 172 -15.60 9.56 -29.72
CA GLY A 172 -15.66 9.30 -31.15
C GLY A 172 -16.72 10.16 -31.86
N GLN A 173 -17.93 10.24 -31.30
CA GLN A 173 -18.99 11.12 -31.81
C GLN A 173 -18.61 12.61 -31.70
N PHE A 174 -17.92 12.99 -30.62
CA PHE A 174 -17.44 14.37 -30.43
C PHE A 174 -16.36 14.73 -31.45
N TYR A 175 -15.48 13.81 -31.81
CA TYR A 175 -14.52 13.99 -32.90
C TYR A 175 -15.22 14.25 -34.23
N ASP A 176 -16.26 13.47 -34.55
CA ASP A 176 -17.06 13.69 -35.76
C ASP A 176 -17.76 15.07 -35.74
N GLU A 177 -18.26 15.50 -34.56
CA GLU A 177 -18.83 16.84 -34.34
C GLU A 177 -17.79 17.95 -34.55
N LEU A 178 -16.52 17.74 -34.13
CA LEU A 178 -15.42 18.68 -34.38
C LEU A 178 -15.11 18.80 -35.88
N MET A 179 -15.02 17.67 -36.58
CA MET A 179 -14.77 17.62 -38.03
C MET A 179 -15.86 18.35 -38.81
N ALA A 180 -17.13 18.16 -38.45
CA ALA A 180 -18.27 18.86 -39.05
C ALA A 180 -18.23 20.39 -38.83
N ASN A 181 -17.60 20.85 -37.75
CA ASN A 181 -17.41 22.28 -37.45
C ASN A 181 -16.08 22.84 -38.01
N ASP A 182 -15.40 22.11 -38.90
CA ASP A 182 -14.10 22.48 -39.48
C ASP A 182 -13.01 22.72 -38.41
N ILE A 183 -13.04 21.88 -37.37
CA ILE A 183 -12.01 21.80 -36.33
C ILE A 183 -11.31 20.48 -36.53
N LYS A 184 -10.12 20.52 -37.13
CA LYS A 184 -9.33 19.33 -37.49
C LYS A 184 -8.23 19.14 -36.45
N PRO A 185 -8.47 18.38 -35.37
CA PRO A 185 -7.37 17.95 -34.52
C PRO A 185 -6.47 17.03 -35.36
N ALA A 186 -5.15 17.23 -35.31
CA ALA A 186 -4.16 16.45 -36.07
C ALA A 186 -3.99 15.03 -35.49
N ILE A 187 -5.09 14.27 -35.46
CA ILE A 187 -5.21 12.91 -34.93
C ILE A 187 -6.25 12.11 -35.72
N GLU A 188 -6.09 10.80 -35.71
CA GLU A 188 -7.09 9.86 -36.20
C GLU A 188 -8.26 9.70 -35.21
N ARG A 189 -9.38 9.19 -35.71
CA ARG A 189 -10.61 8.97 -34.92
C ARG A 189 -10.40 8.00 -33.76
N GLU A 190 -9.60 6.96 -33.94
CA GLU A 190 -9.31 5.99 -32.88
C GLU A 190 -8.46 6.60 -31.77
N GLU A 191 -7.48 7.45 -32.11
CA GLU A 191 -6.71 8.18 -31.11
C GLU A 191 -7.57 9.12 -30.27
N ALA A 192 -8.65 9.68 -30.82
CA ALA A 192 -9.55 10.60 -30.12
C ALA A 192 -10.25 9.99 -28.90
N LYS A 193 -10.38 8.66 -28.85
CA LYS A 193 -10.98 7.93 -27.72
C LYS A 193 -10.05 7.87 -26.50
N THR A 194 -8.76 8.16 -26.68
CA THR A 194 -7.74 8.08 -25.62
C THR A 194 -7.61 9.40 -24.86
N MET A 195 -6.98 9.36 -23.67
CA MET A 195 -6.65 10.58 -22.93
C MET A 195 -5.73 11.52 -23.71
N ALA A 196 -4.76 10.97 -24.46
CA ALA A 196 -3.85 11.75 -25.28
C ALA A 196 -4.59 12.45 -26.43
N GLY A 197 -5.50 11.73 -27.11
CA GLY A 197 -6.35 12.30 -28.15
C GLY A 197 -7.28 13.39 -27.62
N ALA A 198 -7.89 13.20 -26.45
CA ALA A 198 -8.72 14.21 -25.81
C ALA A 198 -7.96 15.49 -25.46
N ALA A 199 -6.69 15.38 -25.03
CA ALA A 199 -5.82 16.54 -24.82
C ALA A 199 -5.49 17.27 -26.14
N LYS A 200 -5.20 16.52 -27.22
CA LYS A 200 -4.98 17.08 -28.56
C LYS A 200 -6.26 17.75 -29.13
N MET A 201 -7.44 17.21 -28.86
CA MET A 201 -8.72 17.87 -29.20
C MET A 201 -8.91 19.18 -28.43
N SER A 202 -8.52 19.22 -27.15
CA SER A 202 -8.60 20.44 -26.33
C SER A 202 -7.69 21.54 -26.89
N THR A 203 -6.45 21.21 -27.25
CA THR A 203 -5.51 22.18 -27.84
C THR A 203 -5.97 22.68 -29.20
N ALA A 204 -6.51 21.80 -30.06
CA ALA A 204 -7.09 22.21 -31.34
C ALA A 204 -8.29 23.16 -31.18
N LEU A 205 -9.13 22.94 -30.16
CA LEU A 205 -10.24 23.82 -29.83
C LEU A 205 -9.77 25.19 -29.33
N GLU A 206 -8.72 25.23 -28.50
CA GLU A 206 -8.09 26.46 -28.01
C GLU A 206 -7.48 27.26 -29.19
N GLN A 207 -6.68 26.62 -30.05
CA GLN A 207 -6.13 27.26 -31.25
C GLN A 207 -7.21 27.83 -32.19
N LYS A 208 -8.32 27.09 -32.38
CA LYS A 208 -9.43 27.59 -33.20
C LYS A 208 -10.11 28.80 -32.54
N LEU A 209 -10.28 28.80 -31.21
CA LEU A 209 -10.82 29.95 -30.48
C LEU A 209 -9.92 31.18 -30.63
N ASP A 210 -8.60 31.03 -30.48
CA ASP A 210 -7.64 32.12 -30.64
C ASP A 210 -7.68 32.69 -32.07
N SER A 211 -7.74 31.80 -33.08
CA SER A 211 -7.86 32.22 -34.49
C SER A 211 -9.17 32.95 -34.79
N LEU A 212 -10.25 32.61 -34.08
CA LEU A 212 -11.55 33.28 -34.22
C LEU A 212 -11.56 34.62 -33.50
N ASP A 213 -10.93 34.71 -32.33
CA ASP A 213 -10.81 35.96 -31.56
C ASP A 213 -9.99 36.99 -32.35
N ALA A 214 -8.85 36.59 -32.93
CA ALA A 214 -8.07 37.46 -33.82
C ALA A 214 -8.85 37.95 -35.05
N LYS A 215 -9.69 37.09 -35.65
CA LYS A 215 -10.56 37.49 -36.77
C LYS A 215 -11.67 38.43 -36.34
N ILE A 216 -12.22 38.26 -35.14
CA ILE A 216 -13.27 39.13 -34.58
C ILE A 216 -12.70 40.52 -34.25
N ASP A 217 -11.44 40.61 -33.82
CA ASP A 217 -10.80 41.89 -33.54
C ASP A 217 -10.58 42.74 -34.81
N GLN A 218 -10.42 42.08 -35.96
CA GLN A 218 -10.29 42.72 -37.27
C GLN A 218 -11.64 43.06 -37.94
N GLU A 219 -12.77 42.66 -37.33
CA GLU A 219 -14.11 42.92 -37.89
C GLU A 219 -14.57 44.37 -37.67
N PRO A 220 -15.31 44.97 -38.62
CA PRO A 220 -15.90 46.30 -38.42
C PRO A 220 -16.90 46.29 -37.26
N ARG A 221 -16.96 47.39 -36.49
CA ARG A 221 -17.81 47.51 -35.28
C ARG A 221 -19.31 47.28 -35.53
N VAL A 222 -19.81 47.56 -36.73
CA VAL A 222 -21.22 47.37 -37.11
C VAL A 222 -21.30 46.45 -38.32
N ILE A 223 -21.83 45.24 -38.13
CA ILE A 223 -22.06 44.25 -39.19
C ILE A 223 -23.57 44.05 -39.33
N LYS A 224 -24.12 44.42 -40.50
CA LYS A 224 -25.54 44.20 -40.82
C LYS A 224 -25.82 42.69 -40.88
N GLY A 225 -26.70 42.17 -40.01
CA GLY A 225 -26.96 40.73 -39.85
C GLY A 225 -26.14 40.03 -38.75
N GLY A 226 -25.21 40.73 -38.10
CA GLY A 226 -24.37 40.23 -37.00
C GLY A 226 -23.17 39.40 -37.47
N SER A 227 -22.13 39.31 -36.63
CA SER A 227 -20.89 38.59 -36.96
C SER A 227 -21.08 37.08 -37.02
N ALA A 228 -20.77 36.48 -38.18
CA ALA A 228 -20.73 35.03 -38.36
C ALA A 228 -19.63 34.38 -37.51
N ASN A 229 -18.48 35.06 -37.33
CA ASN A 229 -17.39 34.57 -36.49
C ASN A 229 -17.77 34.56 -35.01
N LYS A 230 -18.53 35.55 -34.51
CA LYS A 230 -19.08 35.51 -33.15
C LYS A 230 -20.04 34.33 -32.95
N ARG A 231 -20.84 33.96 -33.95
CA ARG A 231 -21.72 32.77 -33.89
C ARG A 231 -20.90 31.47 -33.84
N LYS A 232 -19.90 31.33 -34.72
CA LYS A 232 -18.97 30.18 -34.71
C LYS A 232 -18.18 30.11 -33.40
N ARG A 233 -17.69 31.22 -32.86
CA ARG A 233 -17.00 31.25 -31.56
C ARG A 233 -17.87 30.70 -30.44
N ARG A 234 -19.17 31.02 -30.41
CA ARG A 234 -20.11 30.46 -29.40
C ARG A 234 -20.22 28.94 -29.51
N THR A 235 -20.29 28.39 -30.73
CA THR A 235 -20.36 26.94 -30.92
C THR A 235 -19.04 26.27 -30.50
N VAL A 236 -17.89 26.78 -30.94
CA VAL A 236 -16.56 26.26 -30.54
C VAL A 236 -16.36 26.33 -29.02
N ARG A 237 -16.74 27.45 -28.39
CA ARG A 237 -16.63 27.62 -26.92
C ARG A 237 -17.52 26.64 -26.16
N LYS A 238 -18.71 26.31 -26.69
CA LYS A 238 -19.60 25.28 -26.13
C LYS A 238 -18.94 23.90 -26.19
N LEU A 239 -18.31 23.55 -27.32
CA LEU A 239 -17.58 22.28 -27.49
C LEU A 239 -16.37 22.19 -26.56
N ALA A 240 -15.56 23.25 -26.49
CA ALA A 240 -14.42 23.35 -25.57
C ALA A 240 -14.84 23.18 -24.11
N ARG A 241 -15.93 23.84 -23.70
CA ARG A 241 -16.47 23.70 -22.34
C ARG A 241 -16.92 22.27 -22.07
N LYS A 242 -17.61 21.63 -23.02
CA LYS A 242 -18.08 20.23 -22.89
C LYS A 242 -16.91 19.27 -22.70
N LEU A 243 -15.86 19.38 -23.52
CA LEU A 243 -14.66 18.56 -23.41
C LEU A 243 -13.94 18.77 -22.07
N LYS A 244 -13.75 20.04 -21.66
CA LYS A 244 -12.99 20.41 -20.47
C LYS A 244 -13.71 20.12 -19.15
N GLN A 245 -15.03 20.29 -19.10
CA GLN A 245 -15.82 20.16 -17.87
C GLN A 245 -16.46 18.78 -17.68
N ASP A 246 -16.76 18.03 -18.75
CA ASP A 246 -17.40 16.70 -18.66
C ASP A 246 -16.41 15.59 -19.01
N TYR A 247 -15.87 15.58 -20.23
CA TYR A 247 -15.16 14.42 -20.75
C TYR A 247 -13.78 14.22 -20.14
N LEU A 248 -12.93 15.25 -20.08
CA LEU A 248 -11.58 15.15 -19.50
C LEU A 248 -11.57 14.72 -18.02
N PRO A 249 -12.40 15.30 -17.13
CA PRO A 249 -12.47 14.85 -15.73
C PRO A 249 -12.92 13.40 -15.60
N ARG A 250 -13.84 12.95 -16.46
CA ARG A 250 -14.34 11.57 -16.41
C ARG A 250 -13.33 10.56 -16.95
N LEU A 251 -12.59 10.91 -18.01
CA LEU A 251 -11.47 10.09 -18.51
C LEU A 251 -10.43 9.88 -17.40
N LYS A 252 -9.99 10.97 -16.76
CA LYS A 252 -9.04 10.90 -15.64
C LYS A 252 -9.59 10.04 -14.51
N LYS A 253 -10.84 10.26 -14.12
CA LYS A 253 -11.51 9.45 -13.09
C LYS A 253 -11.50 7.96 -13.43
N TYR A 254 -11.85 7.57 -14.65
CA TYR A 254 -11.87 6.15 -15.02
C TYR A 254 -10.47 5.56 -15.09
N HIS A 255 -9.48 6.32 -15.59
CA HIS A 255 -8.08 5.92 -15.55
C HIS A 255 -7.58 5.64 -14.12
N ASP A 256 -7.84 6.57 -13.19
CA ASP A 256 -7.45 6.44 -11.78
C ASP A 256 -8.17 5.25 -11.10
N GLN A 257 -9.44 5.03 -11.45
CA GLN A 257 -10.20 3.86 -10.98
C GLN A 257 -9.58 2.55 -11.48
N MET A 258 -9.19 2.47 -12.76
CA MET A 258 -8.53 1.28 -13.33
C MET A 258 -7.18 1.00 -12.68
N ALA A 259 -6.38 2.04 -12.44
CA ALA A 259 -5.13 1.91 -11.69
C ALA A 259 -5.38 1.37 -10.27
N THR A 260 -6.39 1.89 -9.58
CA THR A 260 -6.75 1.46 -8.21
C THR A 260 -7.22 0.01 -8.16
N PHE A 261 -7.94 -0.46 -9.18
CA PHE A 261 -8.41 -1.85 -9.20
C PHE A 261 -7.24 -2.86 -9.20
N GLY A 262 -6.14 -2.60 -9.91
CA GLY A 262 -5.05 -3.58 -10.08
C GLY A 262 -5.59 -4.90 -10.64
N ASN A 263 -5.56 -5.98 -9.84
CA ASN A 263 -6.12 -7.30 -10.20
C ASN A 263 -7.55 -7.55 -9.63
N ARG A 264 -8.11 -6.60 -8.87
CA ARG A 264 -9.36 -6.76 -8.10
C ARG A 264 -10.59 -6.26 -8.86
N ASN A 265 -11.74 -6.91 -8.64
CA ASN A 265 -13.00 -6.56 -9.32
C ASN A 265 -13.76 -5.38 -8.67
N SER A 266 -13.41 -5.02 -7.44
CA SER A 266 -14.08 -3.95 -6.68
C SER A 266 -13.12 -3.36 -5.65
N TYR A 267 -13.38 -2.12 -5.22
CA TYR A 267 -12.71 -1.53 -4.05
C TYR A 267 -13.62 -0.51 -3.36
N SER A 268 -13.38 -0.24 -2.08
CA SER A 268 -14.09 0.78 -1.29
C SER A 268 -13.47 2.17 -1.48
N LYS A 269 -14.30 3.21 -1.59
CA LYS A 269 -13.80 4.59 -1.77
C LYS A 269 -13.07 5.12 -0.53
N THR A 270 -13.43 4.65 0.66
CA THR A 270 -12.82 5.11 1.92
C THR A 270 -11.63 4.26 2.33
N ASP A 271 -11.62 2.99 1.90
CA ASP A 271 -10.51 2.07 2.11
C ASP A 271 -10.20 1.37 0.77
N PRO A 272 -9.27 1.93 -0.03
CA PRO A 272 -8.96 1.41 -1.36
C PRO A 272 -8.37 0.00 -1.37
N GLU A 273 -7.90 -0.53 -0.24
CA GLU A 273 -7.35 -1.89 -0.14
C GLU A 273 -8.44 -2.94 0.11
N ALA A 274 -9.53 -2.55 0.78
CA ALA A 274 -10.67 -3.42 1.02
C ALA A 274 -11.43 -3.77 -0.28
N THR A 275 -11.86 -5.03 -0.37
CA THR A 275 -12.67 -5.54 -1.48
C THR A 275 -14.07 -5.91 -0.99
N PHE A 276 -15.06 -5.85 -1.89
CA PHE A 276 -16.42 -6.20 -1.52
C PHE A 276 -16.65 -7.70 -1.67
N MET A 277 -17.08 -8.31 -0.57
CA MET A 277 -17.32 -9.74 -0.50
C MET A 277 -18.49 -10.04 0.44
N ARG A 278 -19.01 -11.26 0.35
CA ARG A 278 -20.02 -11.75 1.29
C ARG A 278 -19.30 -12.13 2.59
N MET A 279 -19.75 -11.54 3.70
CA MET A 279 -19.16 -11.82 5.02
C MET A 279 -19.68 -13.13 5.59
N LYS A 280 -18.89 -13.74 6.48
CA LYS A 280 -19.32 -14.92 7.26
C LYS A 280 -20.39 -14.52 8.28
N GLU A 281 -20.19 -13.37 8.91
CA GLU A 281 -21.15 -12.77 9.84
C GLU A 281 -22.08 -11.82 9.07
N ASP A 282 -23.31 -12.27 8.90
CA ASP A 282 -24.39 -11.48 8.31
C ASP A 282 -25.60 -11.47 9.26
N PRO A 283 -25.61 -10.57 10.27
CA PRO A 283 -26.66 -10.53 11.28
C PRO A 283 -28.06 -10.30 10.69
N MET A 284 -28.13 -9.66 9.52
CA MET A 284 -29.38 -9.33 8.84
C MET A 284 -29.81 -10.41 7.85
N LEU A 285 -28.98 -11.44 7.62
CA LEU A 285 -29.19 -12.55 6.69
C LEU A 285 -29.63 -12.11 5.28
N ASN A 286 -29.23 -10.92 4.86
CA ASN A 286 -29.67 -10.30 3.60
C ASN A 286 -28.68 -10.54 2.46
N GLY A 287 -27.55 -11.19 2.72
CA GLY A 287 -26.52 -11.48 1.74
C GLY A 287 -25.79 -10.24 1.23
N GLN A 288 -25.85 -9.12 1.97
CA GLN A 288 -25.25 -7.86 1.53
C GLN A 288 -23.73 -7.97 1.47
N LEU A 289 -23.15 -7.51 0.35
CA LEU A 289 -21.71 -7.40 0.21
C LEU A 289 -21.20 -6.25 1.08
N LYS A 290 -20.15 -6.51 1.85
CA LYS A 290 -19.48 -5.50 2.68
C LYS A 290 -18.01 -5.41 2.29
N ALA A 291 -17.41 -4.25 2.55
CA ALA A 291 -15.99 -4.07 2.39
C ALA A 291 -15.27 -4.95 3.41
N GLY A 292 -14.30 -5.73 2.96
CA GLY A 292 -13.59 -6.65 3.84
C GLY A 292 -12.27 -7.12 3.27
N TYR A 293 -11.57 -7.83 4.14
CA TYR A 293 -10.33 -8.51 3.89
C TYR A 293 -10.56 -10.01 4.03
N ASN A 294 -10.03 -10.79 3.09
CA ASN A 294 -10.03 -12.24 3.20
C ASN A 294 -8.64 -12.69 3.63
N VAL A 295 -8.46 -12.88 4.93
CA VAL A 295 -7.20 -13.39 5.50
C VAL A 295 -7.20 -14.90 5.34
N GLN A 296 -6.20 -15.42 4.62
CA GLN A 296 -6.04 -16.84 4.41
C GLN A 296 -4.83 -17.34 5.20
N ILE A 297 -5.01 -18.48 5.86
CA ILE A 297 -3.96 -19.18 6.58
C ILE A 297 -3.88 -20.57 5.97
N ALA A 298 -2.65 -20.98 5.66
CA ALA A 298 -2.39 -22.33 5.18
C ALA A 298 -1.71 -23.12 6.29
N THR A 299 -2.23 -24.32 6.58
CA THR A 299 -1.68 -25.25 7.56
C THR A 299 -1.33 -26.57 6.89
N ASN A 300 -0.46 -27.32 7.56
CA ASN A 300 -0.05 -28.66 7.17
C ASN A 300 -0.27 -29.59 8.35
N ASN A 301 -0.65 -30.85 8.09
CA ASN A 301 -1.03 -31.85 9.10
C ASN A 301 -2.22 -31.41 9.98
N GLN A 302 -3.40 -31.21 9.37
CA GLN A 302 -4.64 -30.91 10.07
C GLN A 302 -5.48 -32.18 10.32
#